data_AF-A0A317NFU8-F1
#
_entry.id   AF-A0A317NFU8-F1
#
_cell.length_a   1.000
_cell.length_b   1.000
_cell.length_c   1.000
_cell.angle_alpha   90.00
_cell.angle_beta   90.00
_cell.angle_gamma   90.00
#
_symmetry.space_group_name_H-M   'P 1'
#
loop_
_entity.id
_entity.type
_entity.pdbx_description
1 polymer ?
#
loop_
_entity_poly.entity_id
_entity_poly.type
_entity_poly.pdbx_seq_one_letter_code
_entity_poly.pdbx_strand_id
1 'polypeptide(L)'
;MSDLLAVALDSMRIAAAKWSEGATNLKAGVATTWKLEIASTEAGTFAEALAKYQPAPAYFRDRLSEGVVVFQDIATVLTEARTTYEAEDLTNKGKLVRLEGEM
;
A
#
# COMPACT_ATOMS: atom_id res chain seq x y z
N MET A 1 -19.73 -4.30 20.48
CA MET A 1 -19.27 -3.35 19.47
C MET A 1 -20.05 -2.07 19.61
N SER A 2 -19.38 -1.00 20.03
CA SER A 2 -19.94 0.35 20.00
C SER A 2 -19.98 0.85 18.55
N ASP A 3 -20.91 1.75 18.24
CA ASP A 3 -21.03 2.35 16.89
C ASP A 3 -19.74 3.06 16.46
N LEU A 4 -19.04 3.69 17.42
CA LEU A 4 -17.74 4.33 17.16
C LEU A 4 -16.66 3.33 16.75
N LEU A 5 -16.62 2.15 17.38
CA LEU A 5 -15.67 1.10 17.01
C LEU A 5 -15.97 0.56 15.61
N ALA A 6 -17.25 0.31 15.30
CA ALA A 6 -17.64 -0.15 13.97
C ALA A 6 -17.24 0.83 12.86
N VAL A 7 -17.47 2.14 13.06
CA VAL A 7 -17.06 3.19 12.12
C VAL A 7 -15.54 3.26 11.96
N ALA A 8 -14.78 3.12 13.05
CA ALA A 8 -13.33 3.12 13.01
C ALA A 8 -12.77 1.91 12.23
N LEU A 9 -13.32 0.71 12.45
CA LEU A 9 -12.90 -0.51 11.76
C LEU A 9 -13.20 -0.44 10.25
N ASP A 10 -14.35 0.10 9.85
CA ASP A 10 -14.66 0.31 8.43
C ASP A 10 -13.74 1.36 7.81
N SER A 11 -13.43 2.43 8.54
CA SER A 11 -12.46 3.45 8.09
C SER A 11 -11.07 2.85 7.87
N MET A 12 -10.60 1.99 8.78
CA MET A 12 -9.34 1.25 8.61
C MET A 12 -9.36 0.35 7.38
N ARG A 13 -10.46 -0.37 7.16
CA ARG A 13 -10.65 -1.23 5.97
C ARG A 13 -10.58 -0.42 4.67
N ILE A 14 -11.29 0.70 4.60
CA ILE A 14 -11.31 1.57 3.42
C ILE A 14 -9.91 2.15 3.18
N ALA A 15 -9.26 2.65 4.22
CA ALA A 15 -7.91 3.20 4.12
C ALA A 15 -6.90 2.14 3.64
N ALA A 16 -6.91 0.93 4.22
CA ALA A 16 -6.03 -0.17 3.80
C ALA A 16 -6.22 -0.51 2.30
N ALA A 17 -7.47 -0.59 1.83
CA ALA A 17 -7.77 -0.84 0.43
C ALA A 17 -7.21 0.27 -0.48
N LYS A 18 -7.32 1.54 -0.06
CA LYS A 18 -6.80 2.68 -0.82
C LYS A 18 -5.27 2.73 -0.88
N TRP A 19 -4.59 2.39 0.21
CA TRP A 19 -3.14 2.23 0.21
C TRP A 19 -2.68 1.09 -0.71
N SER A 20 -3.37 -0.05 -0.69
CA SER A 20 -3.09 -1.17 -1.60
C SER A 20 -3.35 -0.82 -3.07
N GLU A 21 -4.40 -0.05 -3.37
CA GLU A 21 -4.68 0.47 -4.71
C GLU A 21 -3.56 1.42 -5.16
N GLY A 22 -3.12 2.32 -4.28
CA GLY A 22 -1.98 3.20 -4.54
C GLY A 22 -0.70 2.43 -4.86
N ALA A 23 -0.37 1.39 -4.09
CA ALA A 23 0.77 0.51 -4.38
C ALA A 23 0.66 -0.14 -5.77
N THR A 24 -0.54 -0.57 -6.17
CA THR A 24 -0.78 -1.14 -7.50
C THR A 24 -0.51 -0.12 -8.61
N ASN A 25 -0.95 1.12 -8.43
CA ASN A 25 -0.69 2.21 -9.38
C ASN A 25 0.80 2.54 -9.48
N LEU A 26 1.52 2.57 -8.36
CA LEU A 26 2.98 2.77 -8.36
C LEU A 26 3.70 1.64 -9.09
N LYS A 27 3.27 0.39 -8.89
CA LYS A 27 3.81 -0.79 -9.60
C LYS A 27 3.58 -0.70 -11.11
N ALA A 28 2.43 -0.18 -11.55
CA ALA A 28 2.19 0.11 -12.97
C ALA A 28 3.13 1.23 -13.50
N GLY A 29 3.41 2.23 -12.67
CA GLY A 29 4.42 3.26 -12.94
C GLY A 29 5.81 2.67 -13.16
N VAL A 30 6.25 1.76 -12.27
CA VAL A 30 7.52 1.02 -12.41
C VAL A 30 7.59 0.33 -13.78
N ALA A 31 6.56 -0.40 -14.19
CA ALA A 31 6.51 -1.06 -15.50
C ALA A 31 6.62 -0.07 -16.67
N THR A 32 6.10 1.15 -16.51
CA THR A 32 6.18 2.19 -17.53
C THR A 32 7.60 2.75 -17.65
N THR A 33 8.34 2.89 -16.54
CA THR A 33 9.73 3.40 -16.59
C THR A 33 10.67 2.53 -17.41
N TRP A 34 10.47 1.21 -17.44
CA TRP A 34 11.27 0.30 -18.28
C TRP A 34 11.14 0.59 -19.78
N LYS A 35 9.99 1.12 -20.21
CA LYS A 35 9.72 1.47 -21.61
C LYS A 35 10.38 2.79 -22.03
N LEU A 36 10.93 3.53 -21.07
CA LEU A 36 11.57 4.83 -21.32
C LEU A 36 13.10 4.71 -21.47
N GLU A 37 13.65 3.52 -21.24
CA GLU A 37 15.05 3.25 -21.52
C GLU A 37 15.24 3.11 -23.03
N ILE A 38 15.93 4.09 -23.62
CA ILE A 38 16.28 4.10 -25.05
C ILE A 38 17.77 3.83 -25.14
N ALA A 39 18.18 2.83 -25.93
CA ALA A 39 19.60 2.55 -26.10
C ALA A 39 20.29 3.69 -26.87
N SER A 40 21.58 3.94 -26.59
CA SER A 40 22.36 4.94 -27.35
C SER A 40 22.40 4.65 -28.85
N THR A 41 22.35 3.37 -29.23
CA THR A 41 22.24 2.91 -30.62
C THR A 41 20.91 3.24 -31.28
N GLU A 42 19.81 3.27 -30.52
CA GLU A 42 18.50 3.70 -31.01
C GLU A 42 18.37 5.23 -31.07
N ALA A 43 19.08 5.95 -30.19
CA ALA A 43 19.04 7.41 -30.13
C ALA A 43 19.76 8.10 -31.30
N GLY A 44 20.69 7.41 -31.96
CA GLY A 44 21.40 7.91 -33.14
C GLY A 44 22.07 9.27 -32.90
N THR A 45 21.76 10.26 -33.75
CA THR A 45 22.30 11.63 -33.65
C THR A 45 21.89 12.36 -32.38
N PHE A 46 20.86 11.89 -31.66
CA PHE A 46 20.39 12.49 -30.41
C PHE A 46 21.02 11.87 -29.16
N ALA A 47 21.94 10.91 -29.29
CA ALA A 47 22.53 10.19 -28.16
C ALA A 47 23.12 11.14 -27.09
N GLU A 48 23.82 12.19 -27.50
CA GLU A 48 24.44 13.16 -26.58
C GLU A 48 23.39 14.02 -25.84
N ALA A 49 22.30 14.38 -26.51
CA ALA A 49 21.19 15.10 -25.88
C ALA A 49 20.43 14.19 -24.91
N LEU A 50 20.25 12.91 -25.27
CA LEU A 50 19.57 11.90 -24.46
C LEU A 50 20.39 11.47 -23.24
N ALA A 51 21.74 11.50 -23.32
CA ALA A 51 22.63 11.07 -22.24
C ALA A 51 22.32 11.74 -20.90
N LYS A 52 21.86 13.00 -20.92
CA LYS A 52 21.46 13.75 -19.72
C LYS A 52 20.22 13.17 -19.02
N TYR A 53 19.37 12.46 -19.75
CA TYR A 53 18.12 11.89 -19.26
C TYR A 53 18.20 10.39 -19.02
N GLN A 54 19.25 9.71 -19.50
CA GLN A 54 19.48 8.27 -19.31
C GLN A 54 19.30 7.78 -17.86
N PRO A 55 19.75 8.51 -16.82
CA PRO A 55 19.57 8.05 -15.44
C PRO A 55 18.14 8.19 -14.91
N ALA A 56 17.30 9.02 -15.54
CA ALA A 56 16.00 9.39 -14.99
C ALA A 56 15.02 8.20 -14.90
N PRO A 57 14.85 7.34 -15.93
CA PRO A 57 13.97 6.18 -15.82
C PRO A 57 14.30 5.27 -14.65
N ALA A 58 15.59 4.94 -14.44
CA ALA A 58 16.05 4.12 -13.33
C ALA A 58 15.80 4.81 -11.97
N TYR A 59 16.14 6.10 -11.85
CA TYR A 59 15.87 6.87 -10.62
C TYR A 59 14.38 6.84 -10.23
N PHE A 60 13.49 7.10 -11.18
CA PHE A 60 12.04 7.06 -10.91
C PHE A 60 11.55 5.65 -10.59
N ARG A 61 12.11 4.63 -11.24
CA ARG A 61 11.80 3.23 -10.96
C ARG A 61 12.09 2.87 -9.52
N ASP A 62 13.26 3.27 -9.01
CA ASP A 62 13.68 2.99 -7.64
C ASP A 62 12.74 3.69 -6.65
N ARG A 63 12.47 4.98 -6.84
CA ARG A 63 11.54 5.74 -5.98
C ARG A 63 10.11 5.20 -6.01
N LEU A 64 9.62 4.78 -7.17
CA LEU A 64 8.30 4.15 -7.29
C LEU A 64 8.28 2.80 -6.58
N SER A 65 9.34 2.00 -6.70
CA SER A 65 9.46 0.68 -6.04
C SER A 65 9.52 0.82 -4.51
N GLU A 66 10.25 1.79 -3.99
CA GLU A 66 10.22 2.15 -2.56
C GLU A 66 8.81 2.56 -2.12
N GLY A 67 8.13 3.38 -2.92
CA GLY A 67 6.74 3.77 -2.65
C GLY A 67 5.78 2.59 -2.62
N VAL A 68 5.95 1.59 -3.51
CA VAL A 68 5.16 0.34 -3.48
C VAL A 68 5.29 -0.36 -2.13
N VAL A 69 6.52 -0.52 -1.63
CA VAL A 69 6.77 -1.19 -0.35
C VAL A 69 6.10 -0.42 0.79
N VAL A 70 6.34 0.89 0.89
CA VAL A 70 5.76 1.71 1.97
C VAL A 70 4.22 1.67 1.95
N PHE A 71 3.60 1.74 0.78
CA PHE A 71 2.14 1.70 0.67
C PHE A 71 1.57 0.33 1.07
N GLN A 72 2.27 -0.75 0.73
CA GLN A 72 1.89 -2.11 1.15
C GLN A 72 2.05 -2.31 2.66
N ASP A 73 3.11 -1.76 3.26
CA ASP A 73 3.32 -1.82 4.71
C ASP A 73 2.20 -1.11 5.46
N ILE A 74 1.81 0.10 5.03
CA ILE A 74 0.69 0.83 5.63
C ILE A 74 -0.62 0.04 5.50
N ALA A 75 -0.91 -0.53 4.33
CA ALA A 75 -2.11 -1.34 4.12
C ALA A 75 -2.12 -2.59 5.03
N THR A 76 -0.97 -3.22 5.21
CA THR A 76 -0.78 -4.39 6.09
C THR A 76 -1.04 -4.01 7.54
N VAL A 77 -0.39 -2.97 8.05
CA VAL A 77 -0.55 -2.51 9.44
C VAL A 77 -2.00 -2.14 9.76
N LEU A 78 -2.69 -1.44 8.85
CA LEU A 78 -4.10 -1.10 9.03
C LEU A 78 -5.00 -2.34 9.05
N THR A 79 -4.68 -3.34 8.23
CA THR A 79 -5.42 -4.61 8.21
C THR A 79 -5.20 -5.40 9.49
N GLU A 80 -3.95 -5.53 9.93
CA GLU A 80 -3.58 -6.20 11.18
C GLU A 80 -4.26 -5.54 12.39
N ALA A 81 -4.15 -4.21 12.51
CA ALA A 81 -4.78 -3.46 13.59
C ALA A 81 -6.31 -3.68 13.61
N ARG A 82 -6.97 -3.61 12.45
CA ARG A 82 -8.41 -3.90 12.34
C ARG A 82 -8.73 -5.30 12.84
N THR A 83 -8.02 -6.32 12.36
CA THR A 83 -8.24 -7.72 12.74
C THR A 83 -8.02 -7.95 14.23
N THR A 84 -7.01 -7.32 14.83
CA THR A 84 -6.79 -7.38 16.29
C THR A 84 -7.97 -6.80 17.05
N TYR A 85 -8.45 -5.61 16.70
CA TYR A 85 -9.59 -4.99 17.36
C TYR A 85 -10.89 -5.79 17.18
N GLU A 86 -11.12 -6.39 16.01
CA GLU A 86 -12.26 -7.29 15.76
C GLU A 86 -12.21 -8.52 16.68
N ALA A 87 -11.03 -9.12 16.84
CA ALA A 87 -10.84 -10.28 17.72
C ALA A 87 -11.01 -9.93 19.20
N GLU A 88 -10.53 -8.75 19.62
CA GLU A 88 -10.69 -8.26 20.99
C GLU A 88 -12.16 -7.95 21.34
N ASP A 89 -12.93 -7.30 20.45
CA ASP A 89 -14.38 -7.05 20.67
C ASP A 89 -15.15 -8.38 20.80
N LEU A 90 -14.83 -9.38 19.97
CA LEU A 90 -15.46 -10.69 20.05
C LEU A 90 -15.12 -11.41 21.37
N THR A 91 -13.86 -11.37 21.78
CA THR A 91 -13.38 -11.96 23.03
C THR A 91 -14.05 -11.31 24.25
N ASN A 92 -14.16 -9.99 24.26
CA ASN A 92 -14.78 -9.25 25.36
C ASN A 92 -16.29 -9.52 25.47
N LYS A 93 -16.99 -9.64 24.34
CA LYS A 93 -18.41 -10.09 24.32
C LYS A 93 -18.57 -11.48 24.94
N GLY A 94 -17.71 -12.44 24.58
CA GLY A 94 -17.76 -13.80 25.12
C GLY A 94 -17.57 -13.86 26.64
N LYS A 95 -16.68 -13.01 27.19
CA LYS A 95 -16.48 -12.89 28.65
C LYS A 95 -17.71 -12.33 29.36
N LEU A 96 -18.35 -11.31 28.81
CA LEU A 96 -19.56 -10.71 29.39
C LEU A 96 -20.72 -11.71 29.46
N VAL A 97 -21.00 -12.41 28.35
CA VAL A 97 -22.07 -13.43 28.30
C VAL A 97 -21.86 -14.52 29.35
N ARG A 98 -20.60 -14.93 29.57
CA ARG A 98 -20.27 -15.92 30.58
C ARG A 98 -20.53 -15.42 32.00
N LEU A 99 -20.14 -14.18 32.30
CA LEU A 99 -20.38 -13.56 33.61
C LEU A 99 -21.87 -13.36 33.90
N GLU A 100 -22.67 -13.02 32.87
CA GLU A 100 -24.12 -12.88 33.00
C GLU A 100 -24.85 -14.22 33.21
N GLY A 101 -24.33 -15.32 32.65
CA GLY A 101 -24.89 -16.66 32.86
C GLY A 101 -24.45 -17.36 34.15
N GLU A 102 -23.44 -16.82 34.85
CA GLU A 102 -22.95 -17.31 36.14
C GLU A 102 -23.57 -16.58 37.35
N MET A 103 -24.42 -15.55 37.11
CA MET A 103 -25.26 -14.86 38.12
C MET A 103 -26.70 -15.39 38.14
#